data_AF-A0A9W7XUV3-F1
#
_entry.id   AF-A0A9W7XUV3-F1
#
_cell.length_a   1.000
_cell.length_b   1.000
_cell.length_c   1.000
_cell.angle_alpha   90.00
_cell.angle_beta   90.00
_cell.angle_gamma   90.00
#
_symmetry.space_group_name_H-M   'P 1'
#
loop_
_entity.id
_entity.type
_entity.pdbx_description
1 polymer ?
#
loop_
_entity_poly.entity_id
_entity_poly.type
_entity_poly.pdbx_seq_one_letter_code
_entity_poly.pdbx_strand_id
1 'polypeptide(L)'
;MPAEATTTTTRKKRTPEVVVFDGSSLSATSQRPKFEFKNFMSSKISKIDAKPAEQQSKADKKEDEESRQHDRELKELLEGRVMIEKLHESQLYGKDRHAHNTQKLARLGMKVKTKDNLPVNQYISTQRNREKKAAGMLQDAKDRGILNATLKREIEMKHLKKPGSSSGGNGGGKGGARGRPAHRSGDRGPKIGTGKFKDGILHISKSHIDRVNNSGKSQSRVSKSKGKGKGRGVSKGASKGGKRR
;
A
#
# COMPACT_ATOMS: atom_id res chain seq x y z
N MET A 1 -94.20 21.43 36.05
CA MET A 1 -93.93 22.85 36.42
C MET A 1 -92.72 22.86 37.34
N PRO A 2 -91.62 23.62 37.15
CA PRO A 2 -91.21 24.63 36.14
C PRO A 2 -89.92 24.18 35.38
N ALA A 3 -89.20 24.90 34.50
CA ALA A 3 -89.39 25.98 33.54
C ALA A 3 -88.18 25.88 32.57
N GLU A 4 -88.41 26.08 31.28
CA GLU A 4 -87.38 26.19 30.24
C GLU A 4 -86.78 27.61 30.24
N ALA A 5 -85.47 27.72 30.01
CA ALA A 5 -84.82 28.98 29.62
C ALA A 5 -83.73 28.68 28.58
N THR A 6 -84.03 29.06 27.35
CA THR A 6 -83.16 29.04 26.17
C THR A 6 -82.21 30.23 26.21
N THR A 7 -80.91 30.02 25.96
CA THR A 7 -79.94 31.11 25.72
C THR A 7 -79.66 31.24 24.23
N THR A 8 -80.25 32.27 23.63
CA THR A 8 -80.15 32.59 22.19
C THR A 8 -79.18 33.77 22.00
N THR A 9 -78.03 33.48 21.39
CA THR A 9 -77.25 34.30 20.40
C THR A 9 -76.72 35.69 20.85
N THR A 10 -75.46 36.04 20.61
CA THR A 10 -75.05 36.72 19.36
C THR A 10 -73.53 36.66 19.11
N ARG A 11 -73.19 36.30 17.86
CA ARG A 11 -71.85 36.03 17.32
C ARG A 11 -71.22 37.28 16.68
N LYS A 12 -69.94 37.55 16.95
CA LYS A 12 -69.07 38.31 16.03
C LYS A 12 -68.49 37.34 14.98
N LYS A 13 -68.75 37.59 13.70
CA LYS A 13 -68.35 36.70 12.59
C LYS A 13 -66.82 36.79 12.38
N ARG A 14 -66.10 35.70 12.63
CA ARG A 14 -64.75 35.45 12.11
C ARG A 14 -64.89 34.66 10.81
N THR A 15 -64.26 35.12 9.73
CA THR A 15 -64.18 34.34 8.49
C THR A 15 -63.22 33.16 8.70
N PRO A 16 -63.57 31.94 8.26
CA PRO A 16 -62.70 30.78 8.42
C PRO A 16 -61.47 30.87 7.50
N GLU A 17 -60.30 30.54 8.04
CA GLU A 17 -59.09 30.27 7.26
C GLU A 17 -59.23 28.88 6.64
N VAL A 18 -59.34 28.82 5.31
CA VAL A 18 -59.51 27.56 4.56
C VAL A 18 -58.14 27.13 4.05
N VAL A 19 -57.55 26.13 4.71
CA VAL A 19 -56.35 25.43 4.21
C VAL A 19 -56.83 24.33 3.26
N VAL A 20 -56.69 24.56 1.95
CA VAL A 20 -56.95 23.55 0.92
C VAL A 20 -55.67 22.73 0.72
N PHE A 21 -55.69 21.48 1.19
CA PHE A 21 -54.62 20.54 0.87
C PHE A 21 -54.82 20.03 -0.56
N ASP A 22 -53.83 20.25 -1.42
CA ASP A 22 -53.87 19.75 -2.79
C ASP A 22 -53.67 18.22 -2.76
N GLY A 23 -54.74 17.49 -3.09
CA GLY A 23 -54.77 16.03 -3.12
C GLY A 23 -54.01 15.41 -4.29
N SER A 24 -53.36 16.22 -5.13
CA SER A 24 -52.55 15.78 -6.27
C SER A 24 -51.38 14.85 -5.90
N SER A 25 -50.94 14.85 -4.64
CA SER A 25 -49.94 13.91 -4.10
C SER A 25 -50.51 12.57 -3.62
N LEU A 26 -51.84 12.44 -3.51
CA LEU A 26 -52.56 11.21 -3.14
C LEU A 26 -53.03 10.47 -4.40
N SER A 27 -52.13 10.22 -5.34
CA SER A 27 -52.43 9.32 -6.46
C SER A 27 -52.67 7.90 -5.91
N ALA A 28 -53.90 7.42 -6.05
CA ALA A 28 -54.39 6.12 -5.58
C ALA A 28 -53.82 4.91 -6.37
N THR A 29 -52.55 4.97 -6.76
CA THR A 29 -51.82 3.84 -7.35
C THR A 29 -50.47 3.70 -6.65
N SER A 30 -50.52 3.51 -5.33
CA SER A 30 -49.34 3.03 -4.59
C SER A 30 -49.27 1.51 -4.77
N GLN A 31 -48.69 1.08 -5.90
CA GLN A 31 -48.14 -0.26 -6.04
C GLN A 31 -46.95 -0.37 -5.07
N ARG A 32 -47.25 -0.50 -3.76
CA ARG A 32 -46.20 -0.76 -2.77
C ARG A 32 -45.47 -2.03 -3.19
N PRO A 33 -44.13 -2.05 -3.20
CA PRO A 33 -43.40 -3.27 -3.54
C PRO A 33 -43.88 -4.39 -2.61
N LYS A 34 -44.13 -5.59 -3.18
CA LYS A 34 -44.69 -6.75 -2.46
C LYS A 34 -43.99 -7.05 -1.12
N PHE A 35 -42.71 -6.68 -1.01
CA PHE A 35 -41.91 -6.77 0.21
C PHE A 35 -42.42 -5.85 1.34
N GLU A 36 -42.71 -4.59 1.05
CA GLU A 36 -43.23 -3.63 2.04
C GLU A 36 -44.62 -4.02 2.52
N PHE A 37 -45.48 -4.50 1.61
CA PHE A 37 -46.79 -5.00 1.98
C PHE A 37 -46.70 -6.22 2.91
N LYS A 38 -45.79 -7.17 2.63
CA LYS A 38 -45.56 -8.34 3.49
C LYS A 38 -44.97 -7.97 4.86
N ASN A 39 -44.06 -7.00 4.93
CA ASN A 39 -43.52 -6.53 6.20
C ASN A 39 -44.59 -5.83 7.03
N PHE A 40 -45.40 -4.98 6.39
CA PHE A 40 -46.50 -4.25 7.02
C PHE A 40 -47.62 -5.18 7.51
N MET A 41 -47.93 -6.24 6.77
CA MET A 41 -48.93 -7.26 7.17
C MET A 41 -48.37 -8.30 8.16
N SER A 42 -47.06 -8.30 8.44
CA SER A 42 -46.50 -9.25 9.41
C SER A 42 -46.72 -8.74 10.83
N SER A 43 -47.20 -9.61 11.72
CA SER A 43 -47.44 -9.30 13.14
C SER A 43 -46.18 -9.01 13.97
N LYS A 44 -44.99 -9.02 13.35
CA LYS A 44 -43.70 -8.84 14.02
C LYS A 44 -43.17 -7.44 13.74
N ILE A 45 -43.46 -6.51 14.65
CA ILE A 45 -43.08 -5.09 14.57
C ILE A 45 -41.56 -4.91 14.44
N SER A 46 -40.76 -5.84 14.98
CA SER A 46 -39.30 -5.84 14.86
C SER A 46 -38.76 -5.94 13.43
N LYS A 47 -39.60 -6.29 12.45
CA LYS A 47 -39.21 -6.38 11.03
C LYS A 47 -39.41 -5.08 10.25
N ILE A 48 -40.10 -4.10 10.81
CA ILE A 48 -40.41 -2.83 10.13
C ILE A 48 -39.17 -1.93 10.11
N ASP A 49 -38.36 -1.96 11.18
CA ASP A 49 -37.10 -1.21 11.29
C ASP A 49 -35.84 -2.05 10.96
N ALA A 50 -36.02 -3.33 10.63
CA ALA A 50 -34.92 -4.22 10.30
C ALA A 50 -34.34 -3.87 8.91
N LYS A 51 -33.15 -3.29 8.90
CA LYS A 51 -32.37 -3.08 7.67
C LYS A 51 -32.19 -4.46 6.98
N PRO A 52 -32.56 -4.61 5.70
CA PRO A 52 -32.47 -5.90 5.02
C PRO A 52 -31.02 -6.38 5.05
N ALA A 53 -30.81 -7.63 5.50
CA ALA A 53 -29.49 -8.26 5.46
C ALA A 53 -28.99 -8.23 4.01
N GLU A 54 -27.82 -7.65 3.79
CA GLU A 54 -27.18 -7.61 2.48
C GLU A 54 -26.99 -9.05 2.01
N GLN A 55 -27.81 -9.47 1.06
CA GLN A 55 -27.69 -10.78 0.44
C GLN A 55 -26.41 -10.76 -0.38
N GLN A 56 -25.34 -11.33 0.16
CA GLN A 56 -24.10 -11.57 -0.58
C GLN A 56 -24.46 -12.16 -1.94
N SER A 57 -24.00 -11.51 -3.00
CA SER A 57 -24.29 -11.93 -4.36
C SER A 57 -23.72 -13.34 -4.59
N LYS A 58 -24.29 -14.09 -5.55
CA LYS A 58 -23.75 -15.41 -5.89
C LYS A 58 -22.28 -15.35 -6.34
N ALA A 59 -21.78 -14.17 -6.74
CA ALA A 59 -20.39 -13.92 -7.05
C ALA A 59 -19.53 -13.84 -5.78
N ASP A 60 -19.98 -13.10 -4.75
CA ASP A 60 -19.26 -12.98 -3.47
C ASP A 60 -19.12 -14.34 -2.77
N LYS A 61 -20.13 -15.21 -2.88
CA LYS A 61 -20.07 -16.58 -2.33
C LYS A 61 -19.02 -17.46 -3.02
N LYS A 62 -18.81 -17.27 -4.33
CA LYS A 62 -17.77 -18.00 -5.07
C LYS A 62 -16.37 -17.50 -4.72
N GLU A 63 -16.21 -16.19 -4.59
CA GLU A 63 -14.95 -15.58 -4.13
C GLU A 63 -14.59 -16.00 -2.70
N ASP A 64 -15.58 -16.09 -1.81
CA ASP A 64 -15.40 -16.61 -0.44
C ASP A 64 -15.00 -18.10 -0.45
N GLU A 65 -15.55 -18.91 -1.35
CA GLU A 65 -15.18 -20.32 -1.51
C GLU A 65 -13.78 -20.49 -2.08
N GLU A 66 -13.42 -19.73 -3.12
CA GLU A 66 -12.07 -19.71 -3.71
C GLU A 66 -11.03 -19.26 -2.67
N SER A 67 -11.33 -18.21 -1.91
CA SER A 67 -10.47 -17.76 -0.81
C SER A 67 -10.25 -18.84 0.24
N ARG A 68 -11.30 -19.59 0.59
CA ARG A 68 -11.19 -20.74 1.51
C ARG A 68 -10.36 -21.88 0.93
N GLN A 69 -10.42 -22.13 -0.38
CA GLN A 69 -9.57 -23.13 -1.03
C GLN A 69 -8.11 -22.69 -1.03
N HIS A 70 -7.83 -21.43 -1.38
CA HIS A 70 -6.49 -20.87 -1.30
C HIS A 70 -5.92 -20.91 0.11
N ASP A 71 -6.73 -20.65 1.14
CA ASP A 71 -6.31 -20.77 2.54
C ASP A 71 -6.00 -22.23 2.93
N ARG A 72 -6.73 -23.21 2.38
CA ARG A 72 -6.45 -24.64 2.60
C ARG A 72 -5.17 -25.07 1.91
N GLU A 73 -5.00 -24.72 0.63
CA GLU A 73 -3.79 -24.97 -0.14
C GLU A 73 -2.57 -24.34 0.54
N LEU A 74 -2.71 -23.10 1.02
CA LEU A 74 -1.65 -22.42 1.76
C LEU A 74 -1.30 -23.15 3.06
N LYS A 75 -2.29 -23.62 3.82
CA LYS A 75 -2.05 -24.42 5.04
C LYS A 75 -1.32 -25.71 4.73
N GLU A 76 -1.75 -26.45 3.72
CA GLU A 76 -1.11 -27.69 3.29
C GLU A 76 0.35 -27.44 2.88
N LEU A 77 0.63 -26.38 2.12
CA LEU A 77 1.99 -25.99 1.75
C LEU A 77 2.85 -25.62 2.97
N LEU A 78 2.27 -24.90 3.94
CA LEU A 78 2.97 -24.54 5.18
C LEU A 78 3.29 -25.78 6.03
N GLU A 79 2.33 -26.70 6.17
CA GLU A 79 2.50 -27.97 6.88
C GLU A 79 3.53 -28.87 6.19
N GLY A 80 3.46 -29.01 4.87
CA GLY A 80 4.42 -29.74 4.05
C GLY A 80 5.83 -29.18 4.18
N ARG A 81 5.98 -27.85 4.13
CA ARG A 81 7.27 -27.20 4.38
C ARG A 81 7.81 -27.52 5.78
N VAL A 82 6.97 -27.49 6.81
CA VAL A 82 7.37 -27.82 8.19
C VAL A 82 7.81 -29.28 8.30
N MET A 83 7.11 -30.21 7.63
CA MET A 83 7.48 -31.63 7.60
C MET A 83 8.83 -31.84 6.91
N ILE A 84 9.04 -31.24 5.74
CA ILE A 84 10.32 -31.30 5.02
C ILE A 84 11.44 -30.70 5.86
N GLU A 85 11.20 -29.56 6.51
CA GLU A 85 12.20 -28.94 7.39
C GLU A 85 12.55 -29.84 8.58
N LYS A 86 11.56 -30.48 9.23
CA LYS A 86 11.80 -31.40 10.35
C LYS A 86 12.57 -32.66 9.93
N LEU A 87 12.25 -33.20 8.75
CA LEU A 87 12.96 -34.35 8.19
C LEU A 87 14.40 -33.99 7.83
N HIS A 88 14.61 -32.80 7.28
CA HIS A 88 15.96 -32.31 7.03
C HIS A 88 16.73 -32.07 8.33
N GLU A 89 16.09 -31.52 9.37
CA GLU A 89 16.69 -31.30 10.68
C GLU A 89 17.02 -32.61 11.43
N SER A 90 16.27 -33.70 11.19
CA SER A 90 16.56 -35.01 11.79
C SER A 90 17.70 -35.75 11.10
N GLN A 91 17.88 -35.54 9.79
CA GLN A 91 18.98 -36.11 9.02
C GLN A 91 20.31 -35.37 9.25
N LEU A 92 20.26 -34.08 9.53
CA LEU A 92 21.45 -33.27 9.79
C LEU A 92 21.98 -33.48 11.22
N TYR A 93 23.28 -33.77 11.36
CA TYR A 93 23.94 -33.91 12.65
C TYR A 93 25.04 -32.85 12.86
N GLY A 94 25.38 -32.60 14.13
CA GLY A 94 26.55 -31.80 14.54
C GLY A 94 26.65 -30.41 13.89
N LYS A 95 27.75 -30.19 13.15
CA LYS A 95 28.09 -28.91 12.52
C LYS A 95 27.09 -28.51 11.43
N ASP A 96 26.58 -29.47 10.67
CA ASP A 96 25.65 -29.19 9.58
C ASP A 96 24.26 -28.81 10.11
N ARG A 97 23.83 -29.45 11.20
CA ARG A 97 22.62 -29.04 11.94
C ARG A 97 22.73 -27.61 12.47
N HIS A 98 23.89 -27.24 13.02
CA HIS A 98 24.14 -25.88 13.49
C HIS A 98 24.14 -24.86 12.33
N ALA A 99 24.77 -25.19 11.19
CA ALA A 99 24.77 -24.34 10.00
C ALA A 99 23.35 -24.15 9.44
N HIS A 100 22.55 -25.21 9.40
CA HIS A 100 21.15 -25.15 8.97
C HIS A 100 20.31 -24.27 9.91
N ASN A 101 20.42 -24.47 11.22
CA ASN A 101 19.68 -23.68 12.20
C ASN A 101 20.07 -22.21 12.18
N THR A 102 21.36 -21.89 12.03
CA THR A 102 21.82 -20.51 11.88
C THR A 102 21.32 -19.87 10.58
N GLN A 103 21.24 -20.63 9.48
CA GLN A 103 20.64 -20.16 8.23
C GLN A 103 19.12 -19.94 8.39
N LYS A 104 18.41 -20.82 9.10
CA LYS A 104 16.99 -20.68 9.42
C LYS A 104 16.74 -19.40 10.21
N LEU A 105 17.53 -19.15 11.25
CA LEU A 105 17.47 -17.92 12.03
C LEU A 105 17.80 -16.68 11.18
N ALA A 106 18.77 -16.77 10.26
CA ALA A 106 19.07 -15.69 9.33
C ALA A 106 17.88 -15.36 8.41
N ARG A 107 17.19 -16.38 7.89
CA ARG A 107 15.97 -16.23 7.07
C ARG A 107 14.82 -15.60 7.86
N LEU A 108 14.71 -15.92 9.15
CA LEU A 108 13.75 -15.31 10.08
C LEU A 108 14.11 -13.87 10.49
N GLY A 109 15.24 -13.34 10.04
CA GLY A 109 15.65 -11.95 10.25
C GLY A 109 16.74 -11.75 11.30
N MET A 110 17.29 -12.83 11.88
CA MET A 110 18.41 -12.72 12.81
C MET A 110 19.69 -12.32 12.06
N LYS A 111 20.36 -11.25 12.50
CA LYS A 111 21.65 -10.84 11.93
C LYS A 111 22.74 -11.82 12.38
N VAL A 112 23.05 -12.82 11.56
CA VAL A 112 24.15 -13.75 11.83
C VAL A 112 25.48 -13.00 11.76
N LYS A 113 26.15 -12.86 12.90
CA LYS A 113 27.51 -12.33 12.98
C LYS A 113 28.44 -13.37 12.34
N THR A 114 28.89 -13.09 11.13
CA THR A 114 29.81 -13.95 10.35
C THR A 114 31.25 -13.46 10.40
N LYS A 115 31.54 -12.47 11.25
CA LYS A 115 32.83 -11.81 11.30
C LYS A 115 33.66 -12.42 12.43
N ASP A 116 34.50 -13.38 12.07
CA ASP A 116 35.72 -13.63 12.82
C ASP A 116 36.53 -12.34 12.77
N ASN A 117 37.02 -11.87 13.92
CA ASN A 117 37.86 -10.67 14.00
C ASN A 117 39.25 -11.00 13.44
N LEU A 118 39.34 -11.09 12.12
CA LEU A 118 40.57 -11.39 11.40
C LEU A 118 41.41 -10.11 11.23
N PRO A 119 42.74 -10.19 11.37
CA PRO A 119 43.64 -9.12 10.97
C PRO A 119 43.41 -8.72 9.50
N VAL A 120 43.54 -7.42 9.19
CA VAL A 120 43.22 -6.86 7.87
C VAL A 120 43.93 -7.59 6.72
N ASN A 121 45.21 -7.91 6.89
CA ASN A 121 46.00 -8.59 5.85
C ASN A 121 45.45 -10.00 5.55
N GLN A 122 45.04 -10.74 6.59
CA GLN A 122 44.42 -12.06 6.46
C GLN A 122 43.01 -11.96 5.87
N TYR A 123 42.25 -10.92 6.22
CA TYR A 123 40.96 -10.66 5.60
C TYR A 123 41.08 -10.39 4.09
N ILE A 124 42.05 -9.58 3.67
CA ILE A 124 42.28 -9.28 2.26
C ILE A 124 42.75 -10.53 1.51
N SER A 125 43.67 -11.32 2.08
CA SER A 125 44.15 -12.54 1.43
C SER A 125 43.05 -13.59 1.29
N THR A 126 42.21 -13.77 2.32
CA THR A 126 41.07 -14.69 2.27
C THR A 126 40.03 -14.24 1.24
N GLN A 127 39.75 -12.94 1.12
CA GLN A 127 38.86 -12.42 0.07
C GLN A 127 39.42 -12.63 -1.34
N ARG A 128 40.70 -12.31 -1.57
CA ARG A 128 41.36 -12.57 -2.86
C ARG A 128 41.32 -14.05 -3.22
N ASN A 129 41.55 -14.94 -2.25
CA ASN A 129 41.49 -16.38 -2.47
C ASN A 129 40.07 -16.86 -2.81
N ARG A 130 39.03 -16.27 -2.20
CA ARG A 130 37.63 -16.55 -2.56
C ARG A 130 37.29 -16.10 -3.98
N GLU A 131 37.72 -14.89 -4.36
CA GLU A 131 37.54 -14.36 -5.71
C GLU A 131 38.26 -15.20 -6.76
N LYS A 132 39.52 -15.61 -6.49
CA LYS A 132 40.27 -16.51 -7.36
C LYS A 132 39.58 -17.86 -7.54
N LYS A 133 39.09 -18.47 -6.45
CA LYS A 133 38.33 -19.74 -6.53
C LYS A 133 37.06 -19.58 -7.35
N ALA A 134 36.31 -18.50 -7.13
CA ALA A 134 35.10 -18.22 -7.91
C ALA A 134 35.39 -18.02 -9.40
N ALA A 135 36.45 -17.28 -9.73
CA ALA A 135 36.88 -17.07 -11.10
C ALA A 135 37.31 -18.38 -11.77
N GLY A 136 38.08 -19.22 -11.05
CA GLY A 136 38.45 -20.56 -11.52
C GLY A 136 37.25 -21.44 -11.79
N MET A 137 36.30 -21.52 -10.86
CA MET A 137 35.07 -22.31 -11.05
C MET A 137 34.21 -21.80 -12.21
N LEU A 138 34.15 -20.48 -12.42
CA LEU A 138 33.46 -19.90 -13.57
C LEU A 138 34.17 -20.24 -14.88
N GLN A 139 35.50 -20.26 -14.89
CA GLN A 139 36.27 -20.62 -16.07
C GLN A 139 36.11 -22.11 -16.37
N ASP A 140 36.28 -22.98 -15.38
CA ASP A 140 36.06 -24.42 -15.52
C ASP A 140 34.64 -24.75 -16.03
N ALA A 141 33.63 -24.03 -15.54
CA ALA A 141 32.26 -24.21 -16.02
C ALA A 141 32.05 -23.74 -17.47
N LYS A 142 32.77 -22.69 -17.91
CA LYS A 142 32.78 -22.28 -19.32
C LYS A 142 33.48 -23.31 -20.18
N ASP A 143 34.63 -23.78 -19.75
CA ASP A 143 35.46 -24.73 -20.49
C ASP A 143 34.74 -26.09 -20.65
N ARG A 144 33.93 -26.46 -19.66
CA ARG A 144 33.04 -27.64 -19.72
C ARG A 144 31.71 -27.40 -20.45
N GLY A 145 31.42 -26.16 -20.85
CA GLY A 145 30.15 -25.81 -21.51
C GLY A 145 28.90 -25.90 -20.62
N ILE A 146 29.06 -25.99 -19.29
CA ILE A 146 27.96 -26.13 -18.31
C ILE A 146 27.58 -24.81 -17.63
N LEU A 147 28.24 -23.70 -18.00
CA LEU A 147 27.97 -22.40 -17.41
C LEU A 147 26.55 -21.94 -17.79
N ASN A 148 25.69 -21.84 -16.78
CA ASN A 148 24.39 -21.19 -16.88
C ASN A 148 24.25 -20.08 -15.82
N ALA A 149 23.19 -19.27 -15.94
CA ALA A 149 22.96 -18.14 -15.05
C ALA A 149 22.76 -18.57 -13.58
N THR A 150 22.18 -19.74 -13.36
CA THR A 150 21.93 -20.30 -12.02
C THR A 150 23.24 -20.73 -11.35
N LEU A 151 24.11 -21.46 -12.06
CA LEU A 151 25.42 -21.90 -11.58
C LEU A 151 26.35 -20.71 -11.35
N LYS A 152 26.33 -19.70 -12.24
CA LYS A 152 27.06 -18.45 -12.00
C LYS A 152 26.63 -17.80 -10.68
N ARG A 153 25.31 -17.66 -10.47
CA ARG A 153 24.77 -17.09 -9.23
C ARG A 153 25.13 -17.94 -8.02
N GLU A 154 25.12 -19.25 -8.14
CA GLU A 154 25.50 -20.16 -7.06
C GLU A 154 26.97 -19.98 -6.64
N ILE A 155 27.89 -19.92 -7.62
CA ILE A 155 29.31 -19.67 -7.38
C ILE A 155 29.51 -18.30 -6.71
N GLU A 156 28.83 -17.26 -7.20
CA GLU A 156 28.87 -15.93 -6.60
C GLU A 156 28.35 -15.94 -5.15
N MET A 157 27.25 -16.64 -4.87
CA MET A 157 26.67 -16.73 -3.52
C MET A 157 27.57 -17.51 -2.55
N LYS A 158 28.22 -18.58 -3.02
CA LYS A 158 29.13 -19.41 -2.22
C LYS A 158 30.42 -18.67 -1.86
N HIS A 159 31.05 -18.00 -2.84
CA HIS A 159 32.40 -17.46 -2.67
C HIS A 159 32.45 -15.94 -2.46
N LEU A 160 31.60 -15.17 -3.13
CA LEU A 160 31.62 -13.70 -3.08
C LEU A 160 30.66 -13.12 -2.04
N LYS A 161 30.10 -13.97 -1.17
CA LYS A 161 29.11 -13.68 -0.13
C LYS A 161 29.01 -12.18 0.18
N LYS A 162 27.99 -11.51 -0.39
CA LYS A 162 27.32 -10.38 0.25
C LYS A 162 26.07 -10.92 0.95
N PRO A 163 26.19 -11.51 2.16
CA PRO A 163 25.02 -11.82 2.96
C PRO A 163 24.52 -10.49 3.54
N GLY A 164 23.73 -9.73 2.78
CA GLY A 164 23.17 -8.46 3.24
C GLY A 164 22.91 -7.35 2.21
N SER A 165 22.84 -7.60 0.89
CA SER A 165 22.28 -6.59 -0.04
C SER A 165 20.82 -6.83 -0.43
N SER A 166 20.12 -7.70 0.30
CA SER A 166 18.65 -7.85 0.25
C SER A 166 17.97 -7.25 1.49
N SER A 167 18.58 -6.24 2.11
CA SER A 167 17.85 -5.16 2.79
C SER A 167 18.27 -3.87 2.08
N GLY A 168 17.36 -3.02 1.62
CA GLY A 168 16.43 -2.39 2.55
C GLY A 168 17.19 -1.60 3.62
N GLY A 169 18.39 -1.07 3.29
CA GLY A 169 19.07 -0.07 4.10
C GLY A 169 18.29 1.23 4.04
N ASN A 170 17.16 1.28 4.75
CA ASN A 170 16.58 2.54 5.17
C ASN A 170 17.59 3.22 6.10
N GLY A 171 17.77 4.52 5.89
CA GLY A 171 18.95 5.29 6.30
C GLY A 171 19.30 5.24 7.79
N GLY A 172 20.56 5.60 8.08
CA GLY A 172 21.02 5.89 9.44
C GLY A 172 22.22 5.06 9.90
N GLY A 173 23.28 4.99 9.09
CA GLY A 173 24.56 4.43 9.50
C GLY A 173 25.69 5.43 9.25
N LYS A 174 25.89 6.36 10.18
CA LYS A 174 27.15 7.10 10.27
C LYS A 174 28.25 6.10 10.62
N GLY A 175 29.24 5.93 9.74
CA GLY A 175 30.55 5.36 10.09
C GLY A 175 31.00 4.19 9.22
N GLY A 176 32.18 4.34 8.60
CA GLY A 176 33.06 3.20 8.28
C GLY A 176 33.23 2.84 6.80
N ALA A 177 34.11 3.61 6.15
CA ALA A 177 34.81 3.40 4.88
C ALA A 177 34.85 1.99 4.23
N ARG A 178 34.67 2.00 2.90
CA ARG A 178 35.00 0.96 1.88
C ARG A 178 33.95 -0.11 1.54
N GLY A 179 32.68 0.17 1.79
CA GLY A 179 31.61 -0.40 0.97
C GLY A 179 31.62 0.28 -0.41
N ARG A 180 31.60 -0.50 -1.50
CA ARG A 180 31.39 -0.03 -2.90
C ARG A 180 30.52 1.24 -2.95
N PRO A 181 30.84 2.26 -3.77
CA PRO A 181 29.96 3.41 -3.92
C PRO A 181 28.62 2.91 -4.46
N ALA A 182 27.66 2.73 -3.57
CA ALA A 182 26.27 2.47 -3.92
C ALA A 182 25.85 3.66 -4.76
N HIS A 183 25.69 3.46 -6.08
CA HIS A 183 25.20 4.44 -7.05
C HIS A 183 25.31 5.87 -6.51
N ARG A 184 26.56 6.35 -6.31
CA ARG A 184 26.75 7.76 -6.05
C ARG A 184 26.26 8.37 -7.34
N SER A 185 25.04 8.90 -7.33
CA SER A 185 24.56 9.78 -8.39
C SER A 185 25.73 10.71 -8.64
N GLY A 186 26.36 10.58 -9.82
CA GLY A 186 27.60 11.29 -10.12
C GLY A 186 27.43 12.73 -9.69
N ASP A 187 28.46 13.27 -9.02
CA ASP A 187 28.41 14.64 -8.56
C ASP A 187 27.94 15.51 -9.73
N ARG A 188 26.75 16.11 -9.58
CA ARG A 188 26.06 16.77 -10.70
C ARG A 188 26.69 18.13 -11.01
N GLY A 189 27.84 18.42 -10.42
CA GLY A 189 28.53 19.69 -10.52
C GLY A 189 27.70 20.83 -9.93
N PRO A 190 28.20 22.08 -10.05
CA PRO A 190 27.45 23.25 -9.68
C PRO A 190 26.16 23.35 -10.51
N LYS A 191 25.02 23.47 -9.84
CA LYS A 191 23.71 23.65 -10.49
C LYS A 191 23.59 25.07 -11.03
N ILE A 192 23.66 25.25 -12.34
CA ILE A 192 23.36 26.53 -13.01
C ILE A 192 21.84 26.71 -13.05
N GLY A 193 21.35 27.88 -12.61
CA GLY A 193 19.95 28.09 -12.20
C GLY A 193 18.94 28.42 -13.30
N THR A 194 19.37 28.60 -14.56
CA THR A 194 18.47 29.02 -15.65
C THR A 194 18.67 28.15 -16.89
N GLY A 195 17.60 27.53 -17.37
CA GLY A 195 17.63 26.71 -18.59
C GLY A 195 18.10 25.26 -18.39
N LYS A 196 18.01 24.46 -19.46
CA LYS A 196 18.53 23.09 -19.53
C LYS A 196 19.79 23.09 -20.41
N PHE A 197 20.93 22.74 -19.85
CA PHE A 197 22.15 22.56 -20.62
C PHE A 197 22.17 21.13 -21.19
N LYS A 198 22.23 21.00 -22.52
CA LYS A 198 22.32 19.72 -23.21
C LYS A 198 23.24 19.88 -24.42
N ASP A 199 24.18 18.94 -24.61
CA ASP A 199 25.08 18.89 -25.77
C ASP A 199 25.85 20.19 -26.05
N GLY A 200 26.28 20.89 -24.98
CA GLY A 200 27.02 22.16 -25.08
C GLY A 200 26.14 23.40 -25.31
N ILE A 201 24.81 23.23 -25.41
CA ILE A 201 23.87 24.30 -25.72
C ILE A 201 22.95 24.57 -24.53
N LEU A 202 22.73 25.85 -24.22
CA LEU A 202 21.79 26.28 -23.19
C LEU A 202 20.38 26.44 -23.78
N HIS A 203 19.47 25.55 -23.43
CA HIS A 203 18.06 25.65 -23.80
C HIS A 203 17.28 26.48 -22.78
N ILE A 204 16.78 27.63 -23.20
CA ILE A 204 15.94 28.53 -22.40
C ILE A 204 14.50 28.46 -22.92
N SER A 205 13.53 28.26 -22.02
CA SER A 205 12.12 28.28 -22.43
C SER A 205 11.65 29.70 -22.71
N LYS A 206 10.76 29.89 -23.69
CA LYS A 206 10.14 31.19 -24.00
C LYS A 206 9.54 31.85 -22.76
N SER A 207 8.86 31.07 -21.91
CA SER A 207 8.31 31.54 -20.63
C SER A 207 9.34 32.12 -19.65
N HIS A 208 10.59 31.65 -19.71
CA HIS A 208 11.67 32.18 -18.88
C HIS A 208 12.23 33.47 -19.48
N ILE A 209 12.36 33.52 -20.82
CA ILE A 209 12.72 34.73 -21.56
C ILE A 209 11.67 35.82 -21.29
N ASP A 210 10.38 35.50 -21.42
CA ASP A 210 9.28 36.43 -21.17
C ASP A 210 9.28 36.90 -19.71
N ARG A 211 9.55 36.01 -18.75
CA ARG A 211 9.64 36.38 -17.32
C ARG A 211 10.79 37.34 -17.05
N VAL A 212 11.97 37.09 -17.61
CA VAL A 212 13.14 37.98 -17.44
C VAL A 212 12.88 39.32 -18.12
N ASN A 213 12.36 39.31 -19.35
CA ASN A 213 12.05 40.52 -20.11
C ASN A 213 10.94 41.37 -19.45
N ASN A 214 9.98 40.71 -18.79
CA ASN A 214 8.92 41.39 -18.04
C ASN A 214 9.32 41.75 -16.60
N SER A 215 10.36 41.13 -16.03
CA SER A 215 10.82 41.41 -14.66
C SER A 215 11.47 42.79 -14.49
N GLY A 216 11.87 43.44 -15.60
CA GLY A 216 12.32 44.84 -15.60
C GLY A 216 11.20 45.87 -15.67
N LYS A 217 9.94 45.45 -15.93
CA LYS A 217 8.79 46.35 -15.89
C LYS A 217 8.19 46.26 -14.49
N SER A 218 8.49 47.26 -13.67
CA SER A 218 7.80 47.53 -12.41
C SER A 218 6.29 47.63 -12.67
N GLN A 219 5.57 46.51 -12.55
CA GLN A 219 4.13 46.54 -12.37
C GLN A 219 3.85 46.74 -10.89
N SER A 220 3.83 48.02 -10.53
CA SER A 220 3.04 48.47 -9.39
C SER A 220 1.57 48.06 -9.57
N ARG A 221 0.91 47.82 -8.43
CA ARG A 221 -0.53 47.69 -8.17
C ARG A 221 -1.14 46.27 -8.20
N VAL A 222 -1.33 45.75 -6.97
CA VAL A 222 -2.65 45.58 -6.34
C VAL A 222 -3.82 45.25 -7.29
N SER A 223 -4.24 43.97 -7.33
CA SER A 223 -5.53 43.50 -6.78
C SER A 223 -6.14 42.29 -7.50
N LYS A 224 -6.89 41.53 -6.69
CA LYS A 224 -8.11 40.76 -7.02
C LYS A 224 -7.98 39.45 -7.81
N SER A 225 -8.01 38.36 -7.03
CA SER A 225 -9.10 37.37 -7.03
C SER A 225 -9.97 37.32 -8.31
N LYS A 226 -9.79 36.27 -9.10
CA LYS A 226 -10.90 35.48 -9.68
C LYS A 226 -10.37 34.14 -10.17
N GLY A 227 -10.86 33.06 -9.57
CA GLY A 227 -10.43 31.70 -9.87
C GLY A 227 -10.91 31.15 -11.22
N LYS A 228 -10.23 30.11 -11.68
CA LYS A 228 -10.82 28.96 -12.41
C LYS A 228 -9.80 27.83 -12.39
N GLY A 229 -10.23 26.68 -11.87
CA GLY A 229 -9.34 25.61 -11.45
C GLY A 229 -8.78 24.70 -12.53
N LYS A 230 -7.92 23.79 -12.09
CA LYS A 230 -7.93 22.39 -12.53
C LYS A 230 -7.26 21.55 -11.45
N GLY A 231 -8.07 20.75 -10.77
CA GLY A 231 -7.60 19.80 -9.78
C GLY A 231 -6.66 18.76 -10.37
N ARG A 232 -5.67 18.36 -9.56
CA ARG A 232 -5.12 17.00 -9.59
C ARG A 232 -5.04 16.54 -8.15
N GLY A 233 -5.75 15.45 -7.88
CA GLY A 233 -6.03 14.95 -6.54
C GLY A 233 -4.77 14.48 -5.81
N VAL A 234 -4.79 14.71 -4.50
CA VAL A 234 -4.03 13.92 -3.53
C VAL A 234 -5.07 13.40 -2.54
N SER A 235 -5.59 12.22 -2.84
CA SER A 235 -6.40 11.43 -1.93
C SER A 235 -5.49 10.46 -1.17
N LYS A 236 -5.75 10.36 0.14
CA LYS A 236 -5.40 9.29 1.09
C LYS A 236 -3.96 9.31 1.65
N GLY A 237 -3.73 9.22 2.97
CA GLY A 237 -4.62 8.82 4.06
C GLY A 237 -4.21 9.38 5.42
N ALA A 238 -5.22 9.84 6.16
CA ALA A 238 -5.15 10.10 7.59
C ALA A 238 -5.59 8.83 8.33
N SER A 239 -4.67 8.20 9.06
CA SER A 239 -4.98 7.11 9.99
C SER A 239 -5.64 7.69 11.24
N LYS A 240 -6.94 7.47 11.40
CA LYS A 240 -7.62 7.59 12.69
C LYS A 240 -7.30 6.32 13.50
N GLY A 241 -6.37 6.46 14.44
CA GLY A 241 -6.17 5.48 15.51
C GLY A 241 -7.37 5.46 16.44
N GLY A 242 -7.95 4.27 16.61
CA GLY A 242 -9.13 4.03 17.44
C GLY A 242 -8.85 4.07 18.93
N LYS A 243 -9.82 4.59 19.68
CA LYS A 243 -9.99 4.40 21.14
C LYS A 243 -10.09 2.92 21.46
N ARG A 244 -9.28 2.45 22.41
CA ARG A 244 -9.52 1.18 23.10
C ARG A 244 -10.45 1.42 24.29
N ARG A 245 -11.47 0.58 24.39
CA ARG A 245 -12.19 0.27 25.64
C ARG A 245 -11.32 -0.67 26.47
#